data_AF-A0A377CWZ7-F1
#
_entry.id   AF-A0A377CWZ7-F1
#
_cell.length_a   1.000
_cell.length_b   1.000
_cell.length_c   1.000
_cell.angle_alpha   90.00
_cell.angle_beta   90.00
_cell.angle_gamma   90.00
#
_symmetry.space_group_name_H-M   'P 1'
#
loop_
_entity.id
_entity.type
_entity.pdbx_description
1 polymer ?
#
loop_
_entity_poly.entity_id
_entity_poly.type
_entity_poly.pdbx_seq_one_letter_code
_entity_poly.pdbx_strand_id
1 'polypeptide(L)'
;MKGAAVGHAQQRYKDSRFIGMTEPSIIAAEPPNPLVNELIIMPDIEKRLEAFVRIAHGIIIFPGGVGTAEELLYLLGILMNPANKDQVLPLILTGPKESADYFRVLDEFVVHTLGENARRHYRIIIDDAAEVARQMKKSMPLVKENRRDTGDAYSFNWSMRIAPDLQCRLSRLTRIWLI
;
A
#
# COMPACT_ATOMS: atom_id res chain seq x y z
N MET A 1 10.21 1.32 -9.67
CA MET A 1 11.08 0.23 -10.17
C MET A 1 12.36 0.74 -10.83
N LYS A 2 12.32 1.60 -11.87
CA LYS A 2 13.53 2.11 -12.56
C LYS A 2 14.60 2.69 -11.61
N GLY A 3 14.21 3.57 -10.69
CA GLY A 3 15.15 4.12 -9.68
C GLY A 3 15.70 3.05 -8.73
N ALA A 4 14.88 2.07 -8.33
CA ALA A 4 15.33 0.97 -7.48
C ALA A 4 16.36 0.07 -8.19
N ALA A 5 16.23 -0.16 -9.51
CA ALA A 5 17.21 -0.92 -10.28
C ALA A 5 18.60 -0.25 -10.26
N VAL A 6 18.65 1.07 -10.40
CA VAL A 6 19.91 1.84 -10.27
C VAL A 6 20.47 1.73 -8.86
N GLY A 7 19.64 1.92 -7.83
CA GLY A 7 20.06 1.83 -6.43
C GLY A 7 20.58 0.42 -6.05
N HIS A 8 19.90 -0.63 -6.51
CA HIS A 8 20.34 -2.01 -6.30
C HIS A 8 21.68 -2.29 -6.98
N ALA A 9 21.89 -1.81 -8.21
CA ALA A 9 23.17 -1.95 -8.91
C ALA A 9 24.31 -1.23 -8.16
N GLN A 10 24.07 -0.01 -7.69
CA GLN A 10 25.04 0.76 -6.89
C GLN A 10 25.40 0.07 -5.57
N GLN A 11 24.45 -0.62 -4.94
CA GLN A 11 24.64 -1.37 -3.70
C GLN A 11 25.01 -2.85 -3.93
N ARG A 12 25.26 -3.26 -5.19
CA ARG A 12 25.59 -4.65 -5.58
C ARG A 12 24.56 -5.68 -5.10
N TYR A 13 23.29 -5.28 -5.01
CA TYR A 13 22.18 -6.16 -4.65
C TYR A 13 21.77 -7.01 -5.86
N LYS A 14 21.98 -8.33 -5.76
CA LYS A 14 21.86 -9.26 -6.89
C LYS A 14 20.43 -9.71 -7.14
N ASP A 15 19.69 -10.02 -6.08
CA ASP A 15 18.39 -10.69 -6.16
C ASP A 15 17.24 -9.68 -6.06
N SER A 16 17.23 -8.72 -6.98
CA SER A 16 16.18 -7.70 -7.09
C SER A 16 14.82 -8.37 -7.34
N ARG A 17 13.81 -8.02 -6.55
CA ARG A 17 12.42 -8.45 -6.77
C ARG A 17 11.56 -7.25 -7.14
N PHE A 18 11.05 -7.26 -8.37
CA PHE A 18 10.12 -6.26 -8.89
C PHE A 18 8.81 -6.98 -9.23
N ILE A 19 7.97 -7.12 -8.20
CA ILE A 19 6.71 -7.82 -8.27
C ILE A 19 5.66 -6.89 -8.88
N GLY A 20 5.06 -7.30 -9.99
CA GLY A 20 3.89 -6.66 -10.59
C GLY A 20 2.65 -7.49 -10.27
N MET A 21 1.66 -6.89 -9.61
CA MET A 21 0.37 -7.52 -9.38
C MET A 21 -0.69 -6.82 -10.23
N THR A 22 -1.40 -7.60 -11.03
CA THR A 22 -2.48 -7.10 -11.91
C THR A 22 -3.67 -8.07 -11.85
N GLU A 23 -4.73 -7.77 -12.59
CA GLU A 23 -5.89 -8.64 -12.74
C GLU A 23 -6.53 -8.44 -14.15
N PRO A 24 -7.38 -9.36 -14.63
CA PRO A 24 -7.87 -9.36 -16.01
C PRO A 24 -8.56 -8.07 -16.47
N SER A 25 -9.22 -7.32 -15.59
CA SER A 25 -9.98 -6.13 -15.98
C SER A 25 -9.11 -4.87 -16.18
N ILE A 26 -7.91 -4.84 -15.58
CA ILE A 26 -6.97 -3.72 -15.63
C ILE A 26 -5.77 -4.01 -16.52
N ILE A 27 -5.30 -5.26 -16.64
CA ILE A 27 -4.05 -5.58 -17.36
C ILE A 27 -4.01 -5.08 -18.81
N ALA A 28 -5.18 -4.99 -19.47
CA ALA A 28 -5.28 -4.46 -20.83
C ALA A 28 -5.16 -2.92 -20.87
N ALA A 29 -5.68 -2.22 -19.86
CA ALA A 29 -5.60 -0.77 -19.75
C ALA A 29 -4.25 -0.30 -19.19
N GLU A 30 -3.66 -1.09 -18.30
CA GLU A 30 -2.39 -0.82 -17.63
C GLU A 30 -1.45 -2.03 -17.79
N PRO A 31 -0.83 -2.20 -18.99
CA PRO A 31 0.05 -3.31 -19.25
C PRO A 31 1.28 -3.27 -18.33
N PRO A 32 1.80 -4.43 -17.90
CA PRO A 32 2.92 -4.50 -16.97
C PRO A 32 4.18 -3.87 -17.57
N ASN A 33 4.88 -3.08 -16.77
CA ASN A 33 6.15 -2.49 -17.17
C ASN A 33 7.21 -3.59 -17.41
N PRO A 34 8.07 -3.50 -18.44
CA PRO A 34 9.13 -4.48 -18.70
C PRO A 34 10.13 -4.70 -17.55
N LEU A 35 10.20 -3.78 -16.58
CA LEU A 35 11.02 -3.93 -15.38
C LEU A 35 10.44 -4.91 -14.34
N VAL A 36 9.18 -5.31 -14.47
CA VAL A 36 8.57 -6.35 -13.64
C VAL A 36 9.27 -7.68 -13.96
N ASN A 37 9.84 -8.33 -12.94
CA ASN A 37 10.47 -9.63 -13.09
C ASN A 37 9.70 -10.78 -12.43
N GLU A 38 8.67 -10.45 -11.64
CA GLU A 38 7.72 -11.41 -11.06
C GLU A 38 6.30 -10.87 -11.30
N LEU A 39 5.63 -11.35 -12.36
CA LEU A 39 4.26 -10.94 -12.69
C LEU A 39 3.24 -11.93 -12.09
N ILE A 40 2.28 -11.40 -11.34
CA ILE A 40 1.19 -12.15 -10.73
C ILE A 40 -0.14 -11.57 -11.22
N ILE A 41 -1.00 -12.43 -11.76
CA ILE A 41 -2.34 -12.07 -12.23
C ILE A 41 -3.35 -12.63 -11.22
N MET A 42 -3.96 -11.73 -10.46
CA MET A 42 -5.00 -12.05 -9.48
C MET A 42 -6.36 -12.18 -10.19
N PRO A 43 -7.29 -13.00 -9.68
CA PRO A 43 -8.54 -13.27 -10.39
C PRO A 43 -9.57 -12.13 -10.32
N ASP A 44 -9.40 -11.17 -9.41
CA ASP A 44 -10.18 -9.92 -9.33
C ASP A 44 -9.46 -8.82 -8.55
N ILE A 45 -10.04 -7.62 -8.57
CA ILE A 45 -9.52 -6.41 -7.91
C ILE A 45 -9.42 -6.62 -6.40
N GLU A 46 -10.43 -7.23 -5.76
CA GLU A 46 -10.44 -7.41 -4.31
C GLU A 46 -9.33 -8.36 -3.85
N LYS A 47 -9.10 -9.47 -4.57
CA LYS A 47 -7.96 -10.36 -4.27
C LYS A 47 -6.62 -9.72 -4.59
N ARG A 48 -6.56 -8.82 -5.58
CA ARG A 48 -5.36 -8.00 -5.84
C ARG A 48 -5.03 -7.10 -4.66
N LEU A 49 -6.04 -6.39 -4.13
CA LEU A 49 -5.88 -5.53 -2.95
C LEU A 49 -5.48 -6.32 -1.71
N GLU A 50 -6.13 -7.46 -1.47
CA GLU A 50 -5.75 -8.36 -0.37
C GLU A 50 -4.30 -8.85 -0.51
N ALA A 51 -3.88 -9.24 -1.72
CA ALA A 51 -2.50 -9.68 -1.96
C ALA A 51 -1.50 -8.58 -1.61
N PHE A 52 -1.74 -7.32 -2.01
CA PHE A 52 -0.87 -6.19 -1.65
C PHE A 52 -0.70 -6.07 -0.15
N VAL A 53 -1.79 -6.10 0.62
CA VAL A 53 -1.75 -5.96 2.09
C VAL A 53 -0.98 -7.12 2.74
N ARG A 54 -1.17 -8.34 2.22
CA ARG A 54 -0.57 -9.53 2.84
C ARG A 54 0.92 -9.68 2.56
N ILE A 55 1.40 -9.30 1.38
CA ILE A 55 2.83 -9.40 1.06
C ILE A 55 3.63 -8.17 1.48
N ALA A 56 2.97 -7.04 1.75
CA ALA A 56 3.64 -5.81 2.11
C ALA A 56 4.24 -5.86 3.53
N HIS A 57 5.45 -5.33 3.64
CA HIS A 57 6.05 -4.93 4.92
C HIS A 57 5.97 -3.41 5.14
N GLY A 58 5.55 -2.66 4.12
CA GLY A 58 5.37 -1.22 4.14
C GLY A 58 4.80 -0.75 2.81
N ILE A 59 4.06 0.35 2.83
CA ILE A 59 3.32 0.86 1.68
C ILE A 59 3.65 2.33 1.48
N ILE A 60 4.03 2.69 0.25
CA ILE A 60 4.24 4.09 -0.16
C ILE A 60 3.17 4.44 -1.18
N ILE A 61 2.43 5.52 -0.93
CA ILE A 61 1.40 6.04 -1.83
C ILE A 61 1.87 7.38 -2.39
N PHE A 62 1.86 7.50 -3.72
CA PHE A 62 2.15 8.73 -4.45
C PHE A 62 0.85 9.43 -4.86
N PRO A 63 0.86 10.71 -5.25
CA PRO A 63 -0.33 11.37 -5.79
C PRO A 63 -0.90 10.61 -6.98
N GLY A 64 -2.21 10.42 -6.98
CA GLY A 64 -2.93 9.78 -8.07
C GLY A 64 -4.39 10.21 -8.13
N GLY A 65 -5.13 9.62 -9.07
CA GLY A 65 -6.55 9.88 -9.24
C GLY A 65 -7.44 9.11 -8.26
N VAL A 66 -8.68 8.86 -8.67
CA VAL A 66 -9.69 8.17 -7.86
C VAL A 66 -9.26 6.78 -7.39
N GLY A 67 -8.50 6.04 -8.20
CA GLY A 67 -8.01 4.70 -7.82
C GLY A 67 -7.07 4.73 -6.61
N THR A 68 -6.24 5.77 -6.48
CA THR A 68 -5.34 5.92 -5.32
C THR A 68 -6.11 6.26 -4.04
N ALA A 69 -7.20 7.02 -4.15
CA ALA A 69 -8.10 7.26 -3.03
C ALA A 69 -8.81 5.97 -2.60
N GLU A 70 -9.29 5.16 -3.55
CA GLU A 70 -9.88 3.83 -3.28
C GLU A 70 -8.90 2.93 -2.52
N GLU A 71 -7.65 2.84 -2.98
CA GLU A 71 -6.59 2.06 -2.32
C GLU A 71 -6.27 2.57 -0.92
N LEU A 72 -6.20 3.89 -0.71
CA LEU A 72 -5.98 4.47 0.61
C LEU A 72 -7.13 4.15 1.58
N LEU A 73 -8.38 4.34 1.15
CA LEU A 73 -9.55 4.05 1.98
C LEU A 73 -9.65 2.56 2.32
N TYR A 74 -9.33 1.69 1.37
CA TYR A 74 -9.23 0.25 1.60
C TYR A 74 -8.22 -0.08 2.72
N LEU A 75 -7.02 0.50 2.66
CA LEU A 75 -5.99 0.31 3.67
C LEU A 75 -6.41 0.84 5.04
N LEU A 76 -6.99 2.04 5.10
CA LEU A 76 -7.44 2.62 6.36
C LEU A 76 -8.59 1.80 6.98
N GLY A 77 -9.52 1.29 6.17
CA GLY A 77 -10.58 0.40 6.63
C GLY A 77 -10.04 -0.87 7.31
N ILE A 78 -8.92 -1.41 6.82
CA ILE A 78 -8.22 -2.54 7.45
C ILE A 78 -7.49 -2.07 8.72
N LEU A 79 -6.64 -1.05 8.62
CA LEU A 79 -5.74 -0.65 9.71
C LEU A 79 -6.48 -0.08 10.92
N MET A 80 -7.64 0.55 10.71
CA MET A 80 -8.47 1.10 11.79
C MET A 80 -9.32 0.03 12.50
N ASN A 81 -9.35 -1.21 12.00
CA ASN A 81 -10.05 -2.29 12.68
C ASN A 81 -9.38 -2.57 14.05
N PRO A 82 -10.13 -2.60 15.17
CA PRO A 82 -9.56 -2.87 16.49
C PRO A 82 -8.77 -4.18 16.59
N ALA A 83 -9.10 -5.19 15.76
CA ALA A 83 -8.35 -6.45 15.68
C ALA A 83 -6.93 -6.29 15.12
N ASN A 84 -6.66 -5.18 14.42
CA ASN A 84 -5.37 -4.86 13.81
C ASN A 84 -4.57 -3.80 14.59
N LYS A 85 -5.02 -3.42 15.80
CA LYS A 85 -4.36 -2.37 16.61
C LYS A 85 -2.87 -2.62 16.87
N ASP A 86 -2.48 -3.89 16.96
CA ASP A 86 -1.11 -4.34 17.25
C ASP A 86 -0.34 -4.71 15.96
N GLN A 87 -0.96 -4.56 14.78
CA GLN A 87 -0.30 -4.79 13.50
C GLN A 87 0.72 -3.69 13.21
N VAL A 88 1.88 -4.09 12.71
CA VAL A 88 2.91 -3.14 12.25
C VAL A 88 2.95 -3.16 10.72
N LEU A 89 2.34 -2.14 10.10
CA LEU A 89 2.41 -1.90 8.66
C LEU A 89 2.63 -0.40 8.39
N PRO A 90 3.88 0.06 8.19
CA PRO A 90 4.17 1.46 7.91
C PRO A 90 3.53 1.89 6.58
N LEU A 91 2.81 3.00 6.61
CA LEU A 91 2.17 3.62 5.45
C LEU A 91 2.65 5.06 5.32
N ILE A 92 3.24 5.40 4.18
CA ILE A 92 3.74 6.75 3.89
C ILE A 92 3.08 7.28 2.64
N LEU A 93 2.50 8.47 2.74
CA LEU A 93 2.02 9.26 1.61
C LEU A 93 3.11 10.27 1.25
N THR A 94 3.53 10.33 0.00
CA THR A 94 4.65 11.18 -0.40
C THR A 94 4.56 11.64 -1.84
N GLY A 95 5.11 12.83 -2.12
CA GLY A 95 5.19 13.37 -3.46
C GLY A 95 6.12 14.58 -3.50
N PRO A 96 6.30 15.19 -4.68
CA PRO A 96 7.13 16.37 -4.82
C PRO A 96 6.45 17.58 -4.18
N LYS A 97 7.17 18.70 -4.06
CA LYS A 97 6.67 19.91 -3.39
C LYS A 97 5.33 20.41 -3.92
N GLU A 98 5.08 20.27 -5.22
CA GLU A 98 3.85 20.69 -5.90
C GLU A 98 2.62 19.89 -5.46
N SER A 99 2.82 18.70 -4.86
CA SER A 99 1.74 17.85 -4.34
C SER A 99 1.31 18.19 -2.92
N ALA A 100 1.89 19.23 -2.30
CA ALA A 100 1.58 19.60 -0.92
C ALA A 100 0.07 19.88 -0.71
N ASP A 101 -0.54 20.66 -1.61
CA ASP A 101 -1.98 20.95 -1.52
C ASP A 101 -2.85 19.73 -1.81
N TYR A 102 -2.43 18.84 -2.73
CA TYR A 102 -3.11 17.58 -2.98
C TYR A 102 -3.20 16.73 -1.70
N PHE A 103 -2.09 16.56 -0.99
CA PHE A 103 -2.07 15.78 0.24
C PHE A 103 -2.80 16.47 1.39
N ARG A 104 -2.79 17.80 1.45
CA ARG A 104 -3.59 18.56 2.43
C ARG A 104 -5.09 18.29 2.24
N VAL A 105 -5.59 18.38 1.01
CA VAL A 105 -7.00 18.11 0.71
C VAL A 105 -7.36 16.64 0.99
N LEU A 106 -6.49 15.71 0.61
CA LEU A 106 -6.69 14.28 0.86
C LEU A 106 -6.72 13.96 2.37
N ASP A 107 -5.79 14.52 3.13
CA ASP A 107 -5.71 14.37 4.59
C ASP A 107 -6.93 14.98 5.30
N GLU A 108 -7.35 16.18 4.90
CA GLU A 108 -8.57 16.80 5.38
C GLU A 108 -9.78 15.90 5.09
N PHE A 109 -9.93 15.40 3.87
CA PHE A 109 -11.01 14.48 3.51
C PHE A 109 -11.03 13.21 4.38
N VAL A 110 -9.87 12.57 4.57
CA VAL A 110 -9.73 11.37 5.42
C VAL A 110 -10.13 11.68 6.87
N VAL A 111 -9.67 12.79 7.43
CA VAL A 111 -10.01 13.17 8.80
C VAL A 111 -11.49 13.51 8.95
N HIS A 112 -12.09 14.21 7.99
CA HIS A 112 -13.50 14.57 8.06
C HIS A 112 -14.42 13.35 7.93
N THR A 113 -13.98 12.29 7.25
CA THR A 113 -14.78 11.08 7.00
C THR A 113 -14.54 9.98 8.03
N LEU A 114 -13.28 9.72 8.39
CA LEU A 114 -12.87 8.61 9.26
C LEU A 114 -12.43 9.07 10.66
N GLY A 115 -12.31 10.37 10.87
CA GLY A 115 -11.88 10.98 12.13
C GLY A 115 -10.37 11.12 12.27
N GLU A 116 -9.94 11.96 13.22
CA GLU A 116 -8.54 12.30 13.49
C GLU A 116 -7.66 11.07 13.77
N ASN A 117 -8.24 9.99 14.33
CA ASN A 117 -7.52 8.76 14.62
C ASN A 117 -6.95 8.08 13.37
N ALA A 118 -7.49 8.36 12.17
CA ALA A 118 -6.95 7.83 10.91
C ALA A 118 -5.49 8.24 10.68
N ARG A 119 -5.10 9.47 11.09
CA ARG A 119 -3.71 9.98 10.97
C ARG A 119 -2.68 9.15 11.73
N ARG A 120 -3.09 8.29 12.68
CA ARG A 120 -2.17 7.37 13.37
C ARG A 120 -1.64 6.27 12.46
N HIS A 121 -2.34 5.99 11.36
CA HIS A 121 -2.05 4.88 10.48
C HIS A 121 -1.20 5.27 9.27
N TYR A 122 -0.93 6.56 9.03
CA TYR A 122 -0.10 7.02 7.93
C TYR A 122 0.76 8.23 8.30
N ARG A 123 1.80 8.49 7.50
CA ARG A 123 2.60 9.70 7.59
C ARG A 123 2.73 10.36 6.22
N ILE A 124 2.54 11.68 6.16
CA ILE A 124 2.78 12.46 4.95
C ILE A 124 4.21 13.01 4.98
N ILE A 125 4.98 12.78 3.93
CA ILE A 125 6.35 13.29 3.75
C ILE A 125 6.43 13.94 2.37
N ILE A 126 6.63 15.26 2.33
CA ILE A 126 6.69 16.04 1.08
C ILE A 126 8.15 16.35 0.75
N ASP A 127 8.52 16.12 -0.52
CA ASP A 127 9.79 16.53 -1.10
C ASP A 127 11.06 15.99 -0.40
N ASP A 128 10.96 14.81 0.24
CA ASP A 128 12.11 14.15 0.89
C ASP A 128 12.11 12.63 0.64
N ALA A 129 12.55 12.25 -0.57
CA ALA A 129 12.66 10.85 -0.97
C ALA A 129 13.62 10.04 -0.09
N ALA A 130 14.67 10.67 0.46
CA ALA A 130 15.64 10.00 1.31
C ALA A 130 15.02 9.64 2.68
N GLU A 131 14.24 10.55 3.26
CA GLU A 131 13.53 10.30 4.51
C GLU A 131 12.43 9.24 4.34
N VAL A 132 11.68 9.24 3.23
CA VAL A 132 10.72 8.16 2.94
C VAL A 132 11.40 6.79 2.98
N ALA A 133 12.51 6.64 2.27
CA ALA A 133 13.27 5.38 2.24
C ALA A 133 13.85 5.04 3.62
N ARG A 134 14.35 6.03 4.36
CA ARG A 134 14.93 5.86 5.70
C ARG A 134 13.88 5.39 6.71
N GLN A 135 12.68 5.96 6.67
CA GLN A 135 11.55 5.56 7.52
C GLN A 135 11.14 4.12 7.22
N MET A 136 10.93 3.77 5.95
CA MET A 136 10.62 2.38 5.57
C MET A 136 11.70 1.40 6.03
N LYS A 137 12.98 1.72 5.84
CA LYS A 137 14.08 0.87 6.28
C LYS A 137 14.11 0.67 7.79
N LYS A 138 13.85 1.73 8.57
CA LYS A 138 13.80 1.70 10.04
C LYS A 138 12.60 0.88 10.57
N SER A 139 11.51 0.79 9.81
CA SER A 139 10.35 -0.01 10.20
C SER A 139 10.52 -1.51 9.96
N MET A 140 11.39 -1.95 9.05
CA MET A 140 11.56 -3.38 8.73
C MET A 140 11.89 -4.27 9.95
N PRO A 141 12.80 -3.89 10.88
CA PRO A 141 13.01 -4.64 12.12
C PRO A 141 11.75 -4.74 12.98
N LEU A 142 10.94 -3.68 13.06
CA LEU A 142 9.69 -3.66 13.83
C LEU A 142 8.66 -4.61 13.23
N VAL A 143 8.52 -4.62 11.91
CA VAL A 143 7.66 -5.58 11.19
C VAL A 143 8.14 -7.00 11.46
N LYS A 144 9.45 -7.26 11.36
CA LYS A 144 10.03 -8.57 11.65
C LYS A 144 9.73 -9.04 13.08
N GLU A 145 9.91 -8.16 14.06
CA GLU A 145 9.62 -8.46 15.46
C GLU A 145 8.13 -8.72 15.69
N ASN A 146 7.25 -7.90 15.13
CA ASN A 146 5.81 -8.11 15.19
C ASN A 146 5.36 -9.47 14.63
N ARG A 147 5.91 -9.91 13.49
CA ARG A 147 5.64 -11.26 12.96
C ARG A 147 6.20 -12.36 13.87
N ARG A 148 7.41 -12.17 14.40
CA ARG A 148 8.03 -13.14 15.31
C ARG A 148 7.20 -13.32 16.59
N ASP A 149 6.74 -12.23 17.18
CA ASP A 149 6.06 -12.23 18.47
C ASP A 149 4.65 -12.83 18.38
N THR A 150 4.03 -12.77 17.20
CA THR A 150 2.72 -13.37 16.91
C THR A 150 2.80 -14.77 16.29
N GLY A 151 4.01 -15.24 15.95
CA GLY A 151 4.22 -16.51 15.24
C GLY A 151 3.77 -16.49 13.77
N ASP A 152 3.61 -15.30 13.18
CA ASP A 152 3.17 -15.12 11.80
C ASP A 152 4.35 -15.25 10.81
N ALA A 153 4.02 -15.48 9.54
CA ALA A 153 5.02 -15.59 8.49
C ALA A 153 5.60 -14.21 8.12
N TYR A 154 6.89 -14.20 7.76
CA TYR A 154 7.53 -12.98 7.27
C TYR A 154 6.99 -12.59 5.89
N SER A 155 6.85 -13.53 4.97
CA SER A 155 6.49 -13.26 3.57
C SER A 155 4.99 -13.11 3.30
N PHE A 156 4.14 -13.37 4.30
CA PHE A 156 2.69 -13.28 4.16
C PHE A 156 2.05 -12.98 5.52
N ASN A 157 1.32 -11.88 5.63
CA ASN A 157 0.67 -11.46 6.86
C ASN A 157 -0.67 -12.19 7.02
N TRP A 158 -0.67 -13.32 7.75
CA TRP A 158 -1.90 -14.06 8.05
C TRP A 158 -2.69 -13.40 9.18
N SER A 159 -2.00 -12.78 10.11
CA SER A 159 -2.59 -12.18 11.31
C SER A 159 -3.40 -10.91 11.02
N MET A 160 -3.13 -10.22 9.91
CA MET A 160 -3.92 -9.09 9.44
C MET A 160 -5.38 -9.51 9.18
N ARG A 161 -6.30 -8.97 9.99
CA ARG A 161 -7.73 -9.18 9.88
C ARG A 161 -8.28 -8.29 8.77
N ILE A 162 -8.77 -8.89 7.68
CA ILE A 162 -9.51 -8.19 6.63
C ILE A 162 -10.97 -8.58 6.78
N ALA A 163 -11.85 -7.59 6.86
CA ALA A 163 -13.28 -7.83 7.01
C ALA A 163 -13.89 -8.37 5.69
N PRO A 164 -14.89 -9.26 5.74
CA PRO A 164 -15.41 -9.91 4.52
C PRO A 164 -16.01 -8.95 3.49
N ASP A 165 -16.55 -7.82 3.94
CA ASP A 165 -17.04 -6.73 3.10
C ASP A 165 -15.94 -6.13 2.20
N LEU A 166 -14.70 -6.09 2.68
CA LEU A 166 -13.52 -5.69 1.92
C LEU A 166 -12.97 -6.80 1.00
N GLN A 167 -13.53 -8.02 1.07
CA GLN A 167 -13.12 -9.15 0.21
C GLN A 167 -14.21 -9.53 -0.80
N CYS A 168 -15.44 -9.06 -0.58
CA CYS A 168 -16.58 -9.29 -1.45
C CYS A 168 -16.42 -8.51 -2.76
N ARG A 169 -16.57 -9.21 -3.88
CA ARG A 169 -16.56 -8.57 -5.20
C ARG A 169 -17.69 -7.55 -5.30
N LEU A 170 -17.35 -6.28 -5.50
CA LEU A 170 -18.34 -5.26 -5.79
C LEU A 170 -18.71 -5.34 -7.28
N SER A 171 -20.01 -5.48 -7.57
CA SER A 171 -20.49 -5.40 -8.95
C SER A 171 -20.33 -3.98 -9.50
N ARG A 172 -20.22 -3.81 -10.83
CA ARG A 172 -20.08 -2.48 -11.45
C ARG A 172 -21.21 -1.51 -11.06
N LEU A 173 -22.41 -2.00 -10.73
CA LEU A 173 -23.54 -1.18 -10.28
C LEU A 173 -23.32 -0.53 -8.91
N THR A 174 -22.53 -1.15 -8.03
CA THR A 174 -22.14 -0.55 -6.75
C THR A 174 -20.98 0.43 -6.87
N ARG A 175 -20.17 0.36 -7.94
CA ARG A 175 -19.07 1.32 -8.20
C ARG A 175 -19.55 2.70 -8.66
N ILE A 176 -20.74 2.81 -9.26
CA ILE A 176 -21.30 4.10 -9.73
C ILE A 176 -21.62 5.05 -8.57
N TRP A 177 -21.91 4.52 -7.37
CA TRP A 177 -22.23 5.33 -6.19
C TRP A 177 -21.00 5.81 -5.41
N LEU A 178 -19.79 5.50 -5.88
CA LEU A 178 -18.51 5.84 -5.26
C LEU A 178 -17.66 6.81 -6.11
N ILE A 179 -18.23 7.38 -7.18
CA ILE A 179 -17.59 8.40 -8.04
C ILE A 179 -18.38 9.71 -7.95
#